data_AF-A0A6P3HRE2-F1
#
_entry.id   AF-A0A6P3HRE2-F1
#
_cell.length_a   1.000
_cell.length_b   1.000
_cell.length_c   1.000
_cell.angle_alpha   90.00
_cell.angle_beta   90.00
_cell.angle_gamma   90.00
#
_symmetry.space_group_name_H-M   'P 1'
#
loop_
_entity.id
_entity.type
_entity.pdbx_description
1 polymer ?
#
loop_
_entity_poly.entity_id
_entity_poly.type
_entity_poly.pdbx_seq_one_letter_code
_entity_poly.pdbx_strand_id
1 'polypeptide(L)'
;MKNSEVNLKWSIPRGPIPAKCLIYEIEFTEDDTAWVTTTIENEIYITRTSNESLQLCFLVRSKMNIYCADDGIWSEWSDEQCWKGDIWKEILLFFLVFHTEKRSPF
;
A
#
# COMPACT_ATOMS: atom_id res chain seq x y z
N MET A 1 0.23 -18.19 -11.28
CA MET A 1 -0.10 -16.79 -10.92
C MET A 1 0.83 -16.40 -9.79
N LYS A 2 1.69 -15.40 -10.00
CA LYS A 2 2.64 -14.96 -8.96
C LYS A 2 1.88 -13.98 -8.07
N ASN A 3 1.66 -14.31 -6.81
CA ASN A 3 0.99 -13.39 -5.90
C ASN A 3 1.99 -12.29 -5.51
N SER A 4 1.67 -11.02 -5.75
CA SER A 4 2.56 -9.92 -5.38
C SER A 4 2.21 -9.48 -3.96
N GLU A 5 2.99 -9.94 -2.98
CA GLU A 5 2.85 -9.53 -1.59
C GLU A 5 3.52 -8.17 -1.36
N VAL A 6 2.81 -7.28 -0.68
CA VAL A 6 3.28 -5.94 -0.32
C VAL A 6 3.28 -5.83 1.20
N ASN A 7 4.43 -5.49 1.78
CA ASN A 7 4.54 -5.13 3.19
C ASN A 7 4.40 -3.61 3.31
N LEU A 8 3.34 -3.18 3.98
CA LEU A 8 3.11 -1.79 4.34
C LEU A 8 3.57 -1.59 5.79
N LYS A 9 4.35 -0.55 6.04
CA LYS A 9 4.82 -0.17 7.38
C LYS A 9 4.73 1.34 7.56
N TRP A 10 4.27 1.78 8.73
CA TRP A 10 4.16 3.20 9.08
C TRP A 10 4.87 3.51 10.41
N SER A 11 5.18 4.80 10.59
CA SER A 11 5.75 5.30 11.84
C SER A 11 4.68 5.45 12.91
N ILE A 12 5.01 5.03 14.13
CA ILE A 12 4.15 5.25 15.29
C ILE A 12 4.16 6.77 15.62
N PRO A 13 3.00 7.39 15.91
CA PRO A 13 2.93 8.79 16.31
C PRO A 13 3.87 9.09 17.48
N ARG A 14 4.62 10.20 17.38
CA ARG A 14 5.50 10.66 18.47
C ARG A 14 4.64 11.20 19.60
N GLY A 15 4.89 10.74 20.82
CA GLY A 15 4.16 11.23 21.99
C GLY A 15 4.22 10.28 23.17
N PRO A 16 3.43 10.56 24.23
CA PRO A 16 3.40 9.74 25.44
C PRO A 16 2.64 8.42 25.25
N ILE A 17 1.94 8.24 24.12
CA ILE A 17 1.08 7.09 23.89
C ILE A 17 1.95 5.88 23.51
N PRO A 18 1.92 4.77 24.27
CA PRO A 18 2.64 3.56 23.92
C PRO A 18 2.10 2.95 22.62
N ALA A 19 2.97 2.38 21.79
CA ALA A 19 2.59 1.76 20.52
C ALA A 19 1.47 0.71 20.65
N LYS A 20 1.54 -0.12 21.71
CA LYS A 20 0.53 -1.15 22.05
C LYS A 20 -0.86 -0.60 22.38
N CYS A 21 -0.98 0.70 22.60
CA CYS A 21 -2.24 1.39 22.90
C CYS A 21 -2.89 1.98 21.66
N LEU A 22 -2.35 1.75 20.47
CA LEU A 22 -2.92 2.23 19.22
C LEU A 22 -3.53 1.08 18.43
N ILE A 23 -4.68 1.36 17.83
CA ILE A 23 -5.29 0.58 16.76
C ILE A 23 -5.18 1.44 15.51
N TYR A 24 -4.81 0.82 14.41
CA TYR A 24 -4.72 1.46 13.11
C TYR A 24 -5.86 1.00 12.22
N GLU A 25 -6.34 1.93 11.41
CA GLU A 25 -7.22 1.66 10.29
C GLU A 25 -6.51 2.08 9.01
N ILE A 26 -6.53 1.19 8.03
CA ILE A 26 -5.88 1.39 6.73
C ILE A 26 -6.96 1.29 5.67
N GLU A 27 -7.09 2.35 4.88
CA GLU A 27 -7.88 2.35 3.66
C GLU A 27 -6.93 2.08 2.49
N PHE A 28 -7.24 1.07 1.69
CA PHE A 28 -6.53 0.75 0.46
C PHE A 28 -7.39 1.11 -0.73
N THR A 29 -6.75 1.57 -1.81
CA THR A 29 -7.38 1.79 -3.11
C THR A 29 -6.54 1.14 -4.20
N GLU A 30 -7.11 0.19 -4.95
CA GLU A 30 -6.50 -0.51 -6.08
C GLU A 30 -7.49 -0.51 -7.25
N ASP A 31 -7.11 0.07 -8.39
CA ASP A 31 -7.93 0.17 -9.61
C ASP A 31 -9.42 0.54 -9.34
N ASP A 32 -9.62 1.67 -8.65
CA ASP A 32 -10.94 2.21 -8.25
C ASP A 32 -11.73 1.35 -7.24
N THR A 33 -11.16 0.25 -6.76
CA THR A 33 -11.72 -0.55 -5.67
C THR A 33 -11.08 -0.15 -4.35
N ALA A 34 -11.90 0.29 -3.39
CA ALA A 34 -11.45 0.64 -2.05
C ALA A 34 -11.91 -0.37 -1.01
N TRP A 35 -11.03 -0.70 -0.06
CA TRP A 35 -11.37 -1.52 1.10
C TRP A 35 -10.61 -1.06 2.34
N VAL A 36 -11.16 -1.39 3.51
CA VAL A 36 -10.63 -0.97 4.81
C VAL A 36 -10.25 -2.19 5.63
N THR A 37 -9.16 -2.09 6.39
CA THR A 37 -8.76 -3.09 7.38
C THR A 37 -8.24 -2.43 8.65
N THR A 38 -8.24 -3.18 9.74
CA THR A 38 -7.78 -2.73 11.05
C THR A 38 -6.71 -3.65 11.61
N THR A 39 -5.70 -3.09 12.28
CA THR A 39 -4.64 -3.86 12.95
C THR A 39 -4.11 -3.13 14.18
N ILE A 40 -3.49 -3.88 15.09
CA ILE A 40 -2.76 -3.34 16.25
C ILE A 40 -1.26 -3.22 16.00
N GLU A 41 -0.77 -3.85 14.93
CA GLU A 41 0.63 -3.77 14.50
C GLU A 41 0.84 -2.52 13.65
N ASN A 42 2.06 -2.01 13.61
CA ASN A 42 2.41 -0.87 12.75
C ASN A 42 2.88 -1.30 11.35
N GLU A 43 2.56 -2.54 10.97
CA GLU A 43 2.77 -3.10 9.65
C GLU A 43 1.63 -4.04 9.25
N ILE A 44 1.46 -4.26 7.95
CA ILE A 44 0.52 -5.24 7.40
C ILE A 44 1.04 -5.81 6.08
N TYR A 45 0.82 -7.10 5.87
CA TYR A 45 1.09 -7.77 4.59
C TYR A 45 -0.21 -7.89 3.83
N ILE A 46 -0.24 -7.35 2.61
CA ILE A 46 -1.40 -7.47 1.73
C ILE A 46 -1.01 -8.16 0.43
N THR A 47 -1.98 -8.89 -0.09
CA THR A 47 -1.93 -9.46 -1.43
C THR A 47 -2.61 -8.49 -2.37
N ARG A 48 -1.94 -8.08 -3.45
CA ARG A 48 -2.60 -7.33 -4.54
C ARG A 48 -3.71 -8.18 -5.15
N THR A 49 -4.89 -7.60 -5.34
CA THR A 49 -6.02 -8.32 -5.92
C THR A 49 -5.82 -8.58 -7.42
N SER A 50 -5.05 -7.73 -8.10
CA SER A 50 -4.67 -7.94 -9.49
C SER A 50 -3.15 -7.79 -9.68
N ASN A 51 -2.55 -8.68 -10.48
CA ASN A 51 -1.16 -8.47 -10.94
C ASN A 51 -1.04 -7.39 -12.00
N GLU A 52 -2.16 -7.03 -12.63
CA GLU A 52 -2.24 -5.99 -13.65
C GLU A 52 -2.55 -4.62 -13.06
N SER A 53 -2.88 -4.55 -11.76
CA SER A 53 -3.20 -3.28 -11.16
C SER A 53 -2.02 -2.34 -11.31
N LEU A 54 -2.31 -1.14 -11.80
CA LEU A 54 -1.25 -0.21 -12.16
C LEU A 54 -0.77 0.54 -10.92
N GLN A 55 -1.64 0.68 -9.92
CA GLN A 55 -1.41 1.50 -8.75
C GLN A 55 -2.17 0.96 -7.53
N LEU A 56 -1.49 0.95 -6.39
CA LEU A 56 -2.06 0.67 -5.08
C LEU A 56 -1.76 1.88 -4.19
N CYS A 57 -2.81 2.52 -3.68
CA CYS A 57 -2.72 3.63 -2.74
C CYS A 57 -3.21 3.20 -1.35
N PHE A 58 -2.72 3.89 -0.32
CA PHE A 58 -3.17 3.66 1.05
C PHE A 58 -3.15 4.94 1.89
N LEU A 59 -4.07 4.99 2.85
CA LEU A 59 -4.13 5.97 3.93
C LEU A 59 -4.15 5.25 5.27
N VAL A 60 -3.50 5.82 6.29
CA VAL A 60 -3.47 5.25 7.64
C VAL A 60 -3.99 6.27 8.64
N ARG A 61 -4.87 5.84 9.55
CA ARG A 61 -5.24 6.62 10.74
C ARG A 61 -5.14 5.76 11.98
N SER A 62 -5.15 6.40 13.15
CA SER A 62 -5.00 5.70 14.43
C SER A 62 -6.03 6.16 15.45
N LYS A 63 -6.42 5.26 16.35
CA LYS A 63 -7.26 5.52 17.52
C LYS A 63 -6.66 4.80 18.72
N MET A 64 -6.94 5.32 19.92
CA MET A 64 -6.55 4.64 21.16
C MET A 64 -7.33 3.34 21.33
N ASN A 65 -6.62 2.27 21.67
CA ASN A 65 -7.20 0.98 21.96
C ASN A 65 -8.05 1.05 23.23
N ILE A 66 -9.22 0.39 23.24
CA ILE A 66 -10.15 0.33 24.37
C ILE A 66 -9.52 -0.19 25.66
N TYR A 67 -8.45 -1.00 25.54
CA TYR A 67 -7.72 -1.51 26.71
C TYR A 67 -6.82 -0.45 27.38
N CYS A 68 -6.62 0.69 26.73
CA CYS A 68 -5.83 1.80 27.26
C CYS A 68 -6.66 3.04 27.59
N ALA A 69 -7.85 3.22 26.99
CA ALA A 69 -8.79 4.28 27.31
C ALA A 69 -10.22 3.90 26.89
N ASP A 70 -11.23 4.32 27.68
CA ASP A 70 -12.64 3.97 27.46
C ASP A 70 -13.18 4.46 26.10
N ASP A 71 -12.66 5.58 25.59
CA ASP A 71 -12.96 6.08 24.26
C ASP A 71 -11.76 6.80 23.64
N GLY A 72 -11.79 6.96 22.32
CA GLY A 72 -10.79 7.68 21.55
C GLY A 72 -11.39 8.19 20.26
N ILE A 73 -10.95 9.35 19.82
CA ILE A 73 -11.31 9.88 18.51
C ILE A 73 -10.29 9.33 17.50
N TRP A 74 -10.74 8.95 16.32
CA TRP A 74 -9.83 8.66 15.22
C TRP A 74 -9.02 9.92 14.90
N SER A 75 -7.72 9.75 14.66
CA SER A 75 -6.94 10.80 14.04
C SER A 75 -7.50 11.12 12.65
N GLU A 76 -7.10 12.28 12.13
CA GLU A 76 -7.15 12.49 10.68
C GLU A 76 -6.38 11.38 9.96
N TRP A 77 -6.76 11.15 8.71
CA TRP A 77 -6.01 10.29 7.80
C TRP A 77 -4.61 10.86 7.55
N SER A 78 -3.64 9.98 7.35
CA SER A 78 -2.34 10.36 6.82
C SER A 78 -2.46 10.93 5.40
N ASP A 79 -1.38 11.53 4.91
CA ASP A 79 -1.23 11.76 3.48
C ASP A 79 -1.33 10.42 2.73
N GLU A 80 -2.00 10.45 1.59
CA GLU A 80 -2.11 9.29 0.70
C GLU A 80 -0.73 8.92 0.14
N GLN A 81 -0.43 7.62 0.14
CA GLN A 81 0.80 7.09 -0.43
C GLN A 81 0.47 6.04 -1.48
N CYS A 82 1.10 6.14 -2.65
CA CYS A 82 0.79 5.28 -3.79
C CYS A 82 2.04 4.60 -4.36
N TRP A 83 1.93 3.31 -4.62
CA TRP A 83 2.92 2.51 -5.34
C TRP A 83 2.38 2.09 -6.70
N LYS A 84 3.15 2.37 -7.76
CA LYS A 84 2.87 1.85 -9.09
C LYS A 84 3.56 0.50 -9.25
N GLY A 85 2.89 -0.47 -9.88
CA GLY A 85 3.54 -1.71 -10.28
C GLY A 85 4.73 -1.45 -11.21
N ASP A 86 5.63 -2.43 -11.38
CA ASP A 86 6.77 -2.38 -12.32
C ASP A 86 6.27 -2.31 -13.79
N ILE A 87 5.68 -1.19 -14.19
CA ILE A 87 5.31 -0.89 -15.58
C ILE A 87 6.57 -0.84 -16.47
N TRP A 88 7.73 -0.59 -15.87
CA TRP A 88 9.01 -0.52 -16.55
C TRP A 88 9.43 -1.83 -17.23
N LYS A 89 9.03 -3.00 -16.73
CA LYS A 89 9.36 -4.29 -17.38
C LYS A 89 8.63 -4.47 -18.70
N GLU A 90 7.34 -4.18 -18.74
CA GLU A 90 6.55 -4.25 -19.98
C GLU A 90 7.03 -3.19 -20.98
N ILE A 91 7.21 -1.95 -20.55
CA ILE A 91 7.74 -0.87 -21.41
C ILE A 91 9.13 -1.22 -21.97
N LEU A 92 10.05 -1.75 -21.15
CA LEU A 92 11.36 -2.22 -21.61
C LEU A 92 11.26 -3.38 -22.59
N LEU A 93 10.35 -4.35 -22.36
CA LEU A 93 10.10 -5.45 -23.30
C LEU A 93 9.60 -4.92 -24.65
N PHE A 94 8.65 -3.99 -24.65
CA PHE A 94 8.21 -3.33 -25.88
C PHE A 94 9.39 -2.62 -26.59
N PHE A 95 10.17 -1.81 -25.88
CA PHE A 95 11.32 -1.12 -26.47
C PHE A 95 12.38 -2.09 -27.01
N LEU A 96 12.66 -3.20 -26.33
CA LEU A 96 13.61 -4.22 -26.79
C LEU A 96 13.09 -4.94 -28.05
N VAL A 97 11.82 -5.35 -28.07
CA VAL A 97 11.20 -6.00 -29.25
C VAL A 97 11.23 -5.07 -30.47
N PHE A 98 10.78 -3.82 -30.32
CA PHE A 98 10.81 -2.82 -31.39
C PHE A 98 12.23 -2.47 -31.84
N HIS A 99 13.21 -2.47 -30.94
CA HIS A 99 14.61 -2.23 -31.28
C HIS A 99 15.24 -3.43 -32.02
N THR A 100 14.87 -4.66 -31.66
CA THR A 100 15.36 -5.87 -32.34
C THR A 100 14.77 -6.04 -33.75
N GLU A 101 13.55 -5.55 -33.99
CA GLU A 101 12.91 -5.65 -35.30
C GLU A 101 13.41 -4.60 -36.32
N LYS A 102 14.08 -3.53 -35.85
CA LYS A 102 14.63 -2.46 -36.72
C LYS A 102 16.04 -2.72 -37.26
N ARG A 103 16.64 -3.89 -37.06
CA ARG A 103 17.99 -4.19 -37.60
C ARG A 103 18.01 -5.37 -38.57
N SER A 104 17.36 -5.19 -39.71
CA SER A 104 17.76 -5.87 -40.95
C SER A 104 17.55 -4.94 -42.15
N PRO A 105 18.55 -4.12 -42.53
CA PRO A 105 18.68 -3.68 -43.90
C PRO A 105 19.53 -4.70 -44.66
N PHE A 106 19.02 -5.12 -45.82
CA PHE A 106 19.83 -5.63 -46.92
C PHE A 106 21.02 -4.71 -47.21
#